data_AF-A0A6A6H2W8-F1
#
_entry.id   AF-A0A6A6H2W8-F1
#
_cell.length_a   1.000
_cell.length_b   1.000
_cell.length_c   1.000
_cell.angle_alpha   90.00
_cell.angle_beta   90.00
_cell.angle_gamma   90.00
#
_symmetry.space_group_name_H-M   'P 1'
#
loop_
_entity.id
_entity.type
_entity.pdbx_description
1 polymer ?
#
loop_
_entity_poly.entity_id
_entity_poly.type
_entity_poly.pdbx_seq_one_letter_code
_entity_poly.pdbx_strand_id
1 'polypeptide(L)'
;MEYHCAFESPRAPYFEYYPYMYRYLSEGWADNDTSNQTELGAAVLERSESRIVNILRRCPESMWELNRRGESVLHLCCGWPKGMTILLERGAKPLIHQWGGAGNPSEDCLPLHYTLGGDCTEVVSILLQNDSPVLVASDCCGNFSLSRLFYASSEIVNQVIAALVDRRRRLQELATASLPLAALQELDLDSDRIVDEKATMLQDVCSENDILLPPSLSVPDWRTTVYHKECLNPEIAERLYNLGFRDICGRDCSNQTPLATINFLAQDTPSGETTKILEAGLTYATWLVSKDPGALRSVQGTERDTVLDSAAHRFARKMSHLITMWIERIFDERQTVPFSRLARPSTSFTTLRAVLAADWTDNCTCACSSNGCLPHKIFLRSCRLNIKWTPSPASKVVFLKWCLAIMRWLDSSQDPDFVVPTNVWTDLIRLETFDALGLTHICCDNYGYRINDSEAEEIRDEEQDLIDQLEDLMLEFESEFLTSGSSIVTFLEDCWNRRMSEVLSEQDPVEYAKLREIGVILDSNPILCSRATPDPDAEEGSDPHVNARSESDESLGIDKEQISEALSDSDDEYFEPGECCDS
;
A
#
# COMPACT_ATOMS: atom_id res chain seq x y z
N MET A 1 20.43 -21.88 -28.58
CA MET A 1 19.92 -22.58 -27.38
C MET A 1 18.72 -21.78 -26.90
N GLU A 2 17.55 -22.09 -27.46
CA GLU A 2 16.27 -21.49 -27.07
C GLU A 2 15.76 -22.22 -25.83
N TYR A 3 15.78 -21.57 -24.68
CA TYR A 3 15.14 -22.07 -23.47
C TYR A 3 13.68 -21.60 -23.46
N HIS A 4 12.78 -22.49 -23.89
CA HIS A 4 11.36 -22.38 -23.58
C HIS A 4 11.17 -22.56 -22.07
N CYS A 5 11.03 -21.46 -21.33
CA CYS A 5 10.59 -21.48 -19.95
C CYS A 5 9.06 -21.62 -19.93
N ALA A 6 8.58 -22.85 -20.07
CA ALA A 6 7.17 -23.17 -19.80
C ALA A 6 6.98 -23.20 -18.27
N PHE A 7 6.69 -22.05 -17.69
CA PHE A 7 6.04 -21.99 -16.39
C PHE A 7 4.60 -22.47 -16.59
N GLU A 8 4.38 -23.79 -16.48
CA GLU A 8 3.06 -24.28 -16.10
C GLU A 8 2.83 -23.78 -14.67
N SER A 9 2.13 -22.65 -14.54
CA SER A 9 1.62 -22.18 -13.25
C SER A 9 0.87 -23.35 -12.61
N PRO A 10 1.34 -23.89 -11.46
CA PRO A 10 0.58 -24.91 -10.77
C PRO A 10 -0.69 -24.22 -10.32
N ARG A 11 -1.81 -24.50 -11.01
CA ARG A 11 -3.14 -24.07 -10.61
C ARG A 11 -3.28 -24.40 -9.13
N ALA A 12 -3.21 -23.37 -8.30
CA ALA A 12 -3.31 -23.51 -6.86
C ALA A 12 -4.66 -24.19 -6.53
N PRO A 13 -4.84 -24.78 -5.34
CA PRO A 13 -6.05 -25.52 -4.98
C PRO A 13 -7.34 -24.66 -4.96
N TYR A 14 -7.27 -23.38 -5.31
CA TYR A 14 -8.38 -22.43 -5.47
C TYR A 14 -9.37 -22.76 -6.60
N PHE A 15 -9.35 -23.98 -7.14
CA PHE A 15 -10.40 -24.49 -8.04
C PHE A 15 -11.82 -24.45 -7.41
N GLU A 16 -11.94 -24.15 -6.12
CA GLU A 16 -13.21 -23.90 -5.44
C GLU A 16 -13.69 -22.45 -5.50
N TYR A 17 -12.95 -21.48 -6.06
CA TYR A 17 -13.38 -20.07 -6.03
C TYR A 17 -14.68 -19.79 -6.80
N TYR A 18 -14.87 -20.42 -7.97
CA TYR A 18 -16.12 -20.26 -8.72
C TYR A 18 -17.32 -20.97 -8.06
N PRO A 19 -17.20 -22.23 -7.59
CA PRO A 19 -18.20 -22.83 -6.71
C PRO A 19 -18.46 -21.99 -5.46
N TYR A 20 -17.43 -21.39 -4.85
CA TYR A 20 -17.56 -20.53 -3.68
C TYR A 20 -18.30 -19.24 -3.99
N MET A 21 -17.98 -18.53 -5.08
CA MET A 21 -18.66 -17.30 -5.47
C MET A 21 -20.11 -17.57 -5.89
N TYR A 22 -20.36 -18.63 -6.66
CA TYR A 22 -21.73 -19.04 -6.99
C TYR A 22 -22.49 -19.47 -5.74
N ARG A 23 -21.85 -20.19 -4.83
CA ARG A 23 -22.41 -20.58 -3.53
C ARG A 23 -22.69 -19.36 -2.66
N TYR A 24 -21.75 -18.42 -2.58
CA TYR A 24 -21.83 -17.17 -1.81
C TYR A 24 -22.95 -16.26 -2.32
N LEU A 25 -23.10 -16.15 -3.65
CA LEU A 25 -24.24 -15.52 -4.30
C LEU A 25 -25.53 -16.31 -3.99
N SER A 26 -25.53 -17.62 -4.19
CA SER A 26 -26.73 -18.43 -3.96
C SER A 26 -27.18 -18.42 -2.50
N GLU A 27 -26.26 -18.39 -1.53
CA GLU A 27 -26.50 -18.31 -0.09
C GLU A 27 -27.04 -16.93 0.29
N GLY A 28 -26.49 -15.84 -0.26
CA GLY A 28 -27.07 -14.50 -0.09
C GLY A 28 -28.52 -14.39 -0.57
N TRP A 29 -28.91 -15.23 -1.54
CA TRP A 29 -30.29 -15.33 -2.02
C TRP A 29 -31.09 -16.47 -1.35
N ALA A 30 -30.46 -17.50 -0.76
CA ALA A 30 -31.10 -18.69 -0.18
C ALA A 30 -31.25 -18.67 1.35
N ASP A 31 -30.42 -17.93 2.11
CA ASP A 31 -30.54 -17.76 3.57
C ASP A 31 -31.74 -16.88 4.00
N ASN A 32 -32.62 -16.55 3.05
CA ASN A 32 -33.90 -15.95 3.35
C ASN A 32 -34.89 -17.04 3.78
N ASP A 33 -35.38 -16.89 5.01
CA ASP A 33 -36.78 -17.12 5.32
C ASP A 33 -37.62 -16.61 4.13
N THR A 34 -38.23 -17.53 3.38
CA THR A 34 -38.74 -17.52 1.98
C THR A 34 -39.42 -16.25 1.39
N SER A 35 -39.52 -15.16 2.13
CA SER A 35 -40.20 -13.91 1.84
C SER A 35 -39.50 -12.93 0.89
N ASN A 36 -38.18 -13.04 0.63
CA ASN A 36 -37.43 -12.03 -0.16
C ASN A 36 -36.73 -12.56 -1.43
N GLN A 37 -36.91 -13.82 -1.84
CA GLN A 37 -36.50 -14.23 -3.18
C GLN A 37 -37.50 -13.69 -4.20
N THR A 38 -37.03 -12.82 -5.09
CA THR A 38 -37.91 -12.30 -6.13
C THR A 38 -38.12 -13.35 -7.23
N GLU A 39 -39.29 -13.34 -7.87
CA GLU A 39 -39.66 -14.32 -8.89
C GLU A 39 -38.63 -14.33 -10.04
N LEU A 40 -38.07 -13.16 -10.37
CA LEU A 40 -37.04 -12.99 -11.40
C LEU A 40 -35.68 -13.54 -10.94
N GLY A 41 -35.23 -13.22 -9.73
CA GLY A 41 -33.97 -13.74 -9.19
C GLY A 41 -33.95 -15.26 -9.13
N ALA A 42 -35.07 -15.88 -8.70
CA ALA A 42 -35.23 -17.34 -8.72
C ALA A 42 -35.14 -17.92 -10.15
N ALA A 43 -35.80 -17.29 -11.12
CA ALA A 43 -35.72 -17.70 -12.52
C ALA A 43 -34.30 -17.59 -13.10
N VAL A 44 -33.51 -16.62 -12.63
CA VAL A 44 -32.10 -16.46 -13.02
C VAL A 44 -31.23 -17.56 -12.42
N LEU A 45 -31.38 -17.86 -11.13
CA LEU A 45 -30.64 -18.93 -10.45
C LEU A 45 -30.97 -20.31 -11.04
N GLU A 46 -32.21 -20.53 -11.46
CA GLU A 46 -32.64 -21.73 -12.18
C GLU A 46 -32.20 -21.75 -13.66
N ARG A 47 -31.59 -20.68 -14.16
CA ARG A 47 -31.19 -20.50 -15.57
C ARG A 47 -32.34 -20.69 -16.55
N SER A 48 -33.55 -20.23 -16.20
CA SER A 48 -34.78 -20.44 -16.97
C SER A 48 -35.09 -19.25 -17.90
N GLU A 49 -34.65 -19.33 -19.15
CA GLU A 49 -34.87 -18.29 -20.17
C GLU A 49 -36.35 -17.92 -20.34
N SER A 50 -37.22 -18.94 -20.44
CA SER A 50 -38.65 -18.76 -20.68
C SER A 50 -39.35 -18.10 -19.49
N ARG A 51 -38.94 -18.44 -18.25
CA ARG A 51 -39.47 -17.80 -17.04
C ARG A 51 -39.04 -16.34 -16.97
N ILE A 52 -37.76 -16.02 -17.19
CA ILE A 52 -37.29 -14.61 -17.23
C ILE A 52 -38.10 -13.80 -18.23
N VAL A 53 -38.25 -14.32 -19.47
CA VAL A 53 -38.99 -13.63 -20.52
C VAL A 53 -40.45 -13.42 -20.14
N ASN A 54 -41.10 -14.41 -19.51
CA ASN A 54 -42.48 -14.32 -19.09
C ASN A 54 -42.67 -13.34 -17.90
N ILE A 55 -41.78 -13.38 -16.92
CA ILE A 55 -41.80 -12.50 -15.74
C ILE A 55 -41.60 -11.06 -16.20
N LEU A 56 -40.57 -10.75 -16.98
CA LEU A 56 -40.32 -9.40 -17.49
C LEU A 56 -41.42 -8.89 -18.42
N ARG A 57 -42.16 -9.79 -19.10
CA ARG A 57 -43.35 -9.39 -19.88
C ARG A 57 -44.52 -9.00 -18.98
N ARG A 58 -44.69 -9.69 -17.86
CA ARG A 58 -45.80 -9.46 -16.90
C ARG A 58 -45.49 -8.30 -15.94
N CYS A 59 -44.25 -8.19 -15.50
CA CYS A 59 -43.76 -7.24 -14.51
C CYS A 59 -42.35 -6.75 -14.92
N PRO A 60 -42.24 -5.75 -15.82
CA PRO A 60 -40.95 -5.19 -16.23
C PRO A 60 -40.14 -4.61 -15.06
N GLU A 61 -40.81 -4.05 -14.06
CA GLU A 61 -40.18 -3.44 -12.88
C GLU A 61 -39.35 -4.43 -12.05
N SER A 62 -39.63 -5.74 -12.16
CA SER A 62 -38.84 -6.77 -11.49
C SER A 62 -37.36 -6.75 -11.91
N MET A 63 -37.03 -6.14 -13.05
CA MET A 63 -35.65 -5.94 -13.50
C MET A 63 -34.81 -5.14 -12.50
N TRP A 64 -35.42 -4.17 -11.81
CA TRP A 64 -34.73 -3.25 -10.89
C TRP A 64 -34.66 -3.76 -9.45
N GLU A 65 -35.12 -4.99 -9.21
CA GLU A 65 -35.05 -5.61 -7.89
C GLU A 65 -33.60 -5.87 -7.49
N LEU A 66 -33.30 -5.51 -6.23
CA LEU A 66 -32.02 -5.77 -5.58
C LEU A 66 -32.25 -6.74 -4.42
N ASN A 67 -31.27 -7.60 -4.15
CA ASN A 67 -31.30 -8.40 -2.93
C ASN A 67 -30.89 -7.59 -1.69
N ARG A 68 -30.80 -8.25 -0.53
CA ARG A 68 -30.35 -7.61 0.74
C ARG A 68 -28.92 -7.09 0.70
N ARG A 69 -28.11 -7.57 -0.24
CA ARG A 69 -26.74 -7.11 -0.50
C ARG A 69 -26.68 -6.01 -1.57
N GLY A 70 -27.81 -5.46 -2.02
CA GLY A 70 -27.82 -4.47 -3.11
C GLY A 70 -27.51 -5.05 -4.50
N GLU A 71 -27.38 -6.37 -4.64
CA GLU A 71 -27.04 -7.02 -5.91
C GLU A 71 -28.29 -7.11 -6.81
N SER A 72 -28.15 -6.64 -8.06
CA SER A 72 -29.15 -6.79 -9.11
C SER A 72 -29.15 -8.19 -9.75
N VAL A 73 -30.16 -8.48 -10.56
CA VAL A 73 -30.25 -9.72 -11.36
C VAL A 73 -29.09 -9.94 -12.34
N LEU A 74 -28.35 -8.89 -12.72
CA LEU A 74 -27.13 -9.05 -13.54
C LEU A 74 -25.98 -9.68 -12.74
N HIS A 75 -25.85 -9.39 -11.44
CA HIS A 75 -24.86 -10.02 -10.57
C HIS A 75 -25.10 -11.53 -10.44
N LEU A 76 -26.36 -11.97 -10.51
CA LEU A 76 -26.71 -13.39 -10.51
C LEU A 76 -26.39 -14.11 -11.82
N CYS A 77 -26.29 -13.40 -12.94
CA CYS A 77 -25.99 -13.98 -14.24
C CYS A 77 -24.49 -14.27 -14.46
N CYS A 78 -23.67 -14.20 -13.41
CA CYS A 78 -22.24 -14.50 -13.50
C CYS A 78 -22.03 -15.96 -13.90
N GLY A 79 -21.54 -16.15 -15.13
CA GLY A 79 -21.38 -17.45 -15.76
C GLY A 79 -22.63 -18.04 -16.43
N TRP A 80 -23.60 -17.20 -16.78
CA TRP A 80 -24.71 -17.56 -17.66
C TRP A 80 -24.89 -16.54 -18.80
N PRO A 81 -24.13 -16.71 -19.92
CA PRO A 81 -24.12 -15.79 -21.05
C PRO A 81 -25.51 -15.51 -21.62
N LYS A 82 -26.30 -16.56 -21.80
CA LYS A 82 -27.63 -16.46 -22.41
C LYS A 82 -28.60 -15.65 -21.55
N GLY A 83 -28.59 -15.85 -20.23
CA GLY A 83 -29.38 -15.05 -19.29
C GLY A 83 -28.95 -13.59 -19.30
N MET A 84 -27.63 -13.33 -19.27
CA MET A 84 -27.06 -11.99 -19.36
C MET A 84 -27.54 -11.27 -20.63
N THR A 85 -27.44 -11.90 -21.80
CA THR A 85 -27.92 -11.34 -23.06
C THR A 85 -29.41 -11.02 -23.01
N ILE A 86 -30.26 -11.94 -22.53
CA ILE A 86 -31.71 -11.73 -22.44
C ILE A 86 -32.03 -10.51 -21.55
N LEU A 87 -31.37 -10.37 -20.40
CA LEU A 87 -31.61 -9.25 -19.50
C LEU A 87 -31.18 -7.92 -20.15
N LEU A 88 -30.00 -7.87 -20.76
CA LEU A 88 -29.49 -6.68 -21.43
C LEU A 88 -30.37 -6.24 -22.61
N GLU A 89 -30.80 -7.19 -23.46
CA GLU A 89 -31.74 -6.94 -24.56
C GLU A 89 -33.10 -6.41 -24.10
N ARG A 90 -33.46 -6.65 -22.83
CA ARG A 90 -34.73 -6.23 -22.22
C ARG A 90 -34.63 -4.94 -21.40
N GLY A 91 -33.49 -4.24 -21.45
CA GLY A 91 -33.34 -2.93 -20.83
C GLY A 91 -32.47 -2.91 -19.56
N ALA A 92 -31.81 -4.02 -19.20
CA ALA A 92 -30.98 -4.07 -18.00
C ALA A 92 -29.64 -3.31 -18.13
N LYS A 93 -29.39 -2.60 -19.24
CA LYS A 93 -28.12 -1.91 -19.47
C LYS A 93 -27.70 -0.95 -18.33
N PRO A 94 -28.59 -0.16 -17.70
CA PRO A 94 -28.20 0.69 -16.58
C PRO A 94 -27.70 -0.10 -15.35
N LEU A 95 -28.14 -1.36 -15.18
CA LEU A 95 -27.71 -2.22 -14.08
C LEU A 95 -26.26 -2.70 -14.21
N ILE A 96 -25.62 -2.50 -15.36
CA ILE A 96 -24.19 -2.79 -15.55
C ILE A 96 -23.32 -1.91 -14.63
N HIS A 97 -23.80 -0.71 -14.32
CA HIS A 97 -23.15 0.25 -13.43
C HIS A 97 -23.69 0.19 -12.00
N GLN A 98 -24.66 -0.70 -11.74
CA GLN A 98 -25.22 -0.88 -10.41
C GLN A 98 -24.19 -1.63 -9.56
N TRP A 99 -23.80 -1.02 -8.45
CA TRP A 99 -23.01 -1.66 -7.43
C TRP A 99 -23.90 -2.62 -6.62
N GLY A 100 -23.39 -3.83 -6.41
CA GLY A 100 -23.74 -4.64 -5.23
C GLY A 100 -23.06 -4.07 -3.98
N GLY A 101 -23.21 -4.73 -2.84
CA GLY A 101 -22.78 -4.25 -1.52
C GLY A 101 -23.89 -3.46 -0.84
N ALA A 102 -24.28 -3.85 0.39
CA ALA A 102 -25.37 -3.22 1.14
C ALA A 102 -24.98 -1.82 1.71
N GLY A 103 -24.25 -1.02 0.94
CA GLY A 103 -23.62 0.22 1.41
C GLY A 103 -22.35 -0.02 2.23
N ASN A 104 -21.74 -1.21 2.12
CA ASN A 104 -20.41 -1.46 2.66
C ASN A 104 -19.38 -1.28 1.53
N PRO A 105 -18.55 -0.22 1.56
CA PRO A 105 -17.59 0.07 0.50
C PRO A 105 -16.64 -1.09 0.18
N SER A 106 -16.36 -1.98 1.13
CA SER A 106 -15.51 -3.16 0.93
C SER A 106 -16.18 -4.29 0.16
N GLU A 107 -17.51 -4.28 0.04
CA GLU A 107 -18.31 -5.29 -0.66
C GLU A 107 -18.90 -4.77 -1.98
N ASP A 108 -18.67 -3.49 -2.29
CA ASP A 108 -19.21 -2.86 -3.47
C ASP A 108 -18.58 -3.45 -4.73
N CYS A 109 -19.35 -4.22 -5.50
CA CYS A 109 -18.89 -4.91 -6.70
C CYS A 109 -19.85 -4.74 -7.86
N LEU A 110 -19.33 -4.48 -9.06
CA LEU A 110 -20.09 -4.50 -10.31
C LEU A 110 -20.31 -5.94 -10.79
N PRO A 111 -21.30 -6.17 -11.68
CA PRO A 111 -21.49 -7.48 -12.30
C PRO A 111 -20.22 -8.04 -12.95
N LEU A 112 -19.37 -7.18 -13.55
CA LEU A 112 -18.10 -7.60 -14.13
C LEU A 112 -17.17 -8.24 -13.09
N HIS A 113 -17.06 -7.67 -11.88
CA HIS A 113 -16.15 -8.17 -10.85
C HIS A 113 -16.47 -9.60 -10.42
N TYR A 114 -17.75 -9.98 -10.39
CA TYR A 114 -18.18 -11.35 -10.08
C TYR A 114 -17.81 -12.35 -11.18
N THR A 115 -17.61 -11.89 -12.41
CA THR A 115 -17.23 -12.75 -13.55
C THR A 115 -15.73 -13.01 -13.64
N LEU A 116 -14.89 -12.12 -13.09
CA LEU A 116 -13.42 -12.21 -13.22
C LEU A 116 -12.82 -13.43 -12.52
N GLY A 117 -13.47 -13.95 -11.48
CA GLY A 117 -13.04 -15.17 -10.77
C GLY A 117 -13.54 -16.48 -11.41
N GLY A 118 -14.26 -16.42 -12.53
CA GLY A 118 -14.79 -17.58 -13.23
C GLY A 118 -14.11 -17.84 -14.57
N ASP A 119 -14.47 -18.95 -15.22
CA ASP A 119 -13.95 -19.33 -16.55
C ASP A 119 -14.86 -18.88 -17.72
N CYS A 120 -15.90 -18.08 -17.44
CA CYS A 120 -16.89 -17.71 -18.44
C CYS A 120 -16.50 -16.45 -19.22
N THR A 121 -15.61 -16.61 -20.19
CA THR A 121 -15.12 -15.55 -21.09
C THR A 121 -16.24 -14.85 -21.86
N GLU A 122 -17.32 -15.56 -22.18
CA GLU A 122 -18.47 -15.02 -22.92
C GLU A 122 -19.21 -13.94 -22.13
N VAL A 123 -19.45 -14.14 -20.82
CA VAL A 123 -20.13 -13.13 -19.99
C VAL A 123 -19.26 -11.89 -19.83
N VAL A 124 -17.94 -12.08 -19.62
CA VAL A 124 -16.98 -10.98 -19.55
C VAL A 124 -17.04 -10.15 -20.83
N SER A 125 -16.96 -10.79 -22.00
CA SER A 125 -17.07 -10.13 -23.29
C SER A 125 -18.40 -9.37 -23.44
N ILE A 126 -19.53 -9.98 -23.07
CA ILE A 126 -20.85 -9.33 -23.14
C ILE A 126 -20.88 -8.05 -22.28
N LEU A 127 -20.40 -8.12 -21.04
CA LEU A 127 -20.38 -6.97 -20.13
C LEU A 127 -19.44 -5.87 -20.63
N LEU A 128 -18.25 -6.22 -21.10
CA LEU A 128 -17.28 -5.26 -21.62
C LEU A 128 -17.78 -4.56 -22.89
N GLN A 129 -18.42 -5.29 -23.81
CA GLN A 129 -19.05 -4.75 -25.01
C GLN A 129 -20.24 -3.81 -24.71
N ASN A 130 -20.88 -3.99 -23.55
CA ASN A 130 -21.94 -3.12 -23.08
C ASN A 130 -21.42 -2.03 -22.12
N ASP A 131 -20.15 -1.64 -22.25
CA ASP A 131 -19.53 -0.51 -21.54
C ASP A 131 -19.45 -0.71 -20.00
N SER A 132 -19.35 -1.94 -19.50
CA SER A 132 -19.18 -2.19 -18.04
C SER A 132 -17.84 -1.68 -17.51
N PRO A 133 -17.77 -0.75 -16.53
CA PRO A 133 -16.52 -0.20 -16.01
C PRO A 133 -15.51 -1.28 -15.57
N VAL A 134 -14.22 -1.06 -15.84
CA VAL A 134 -13.13 -2.03 -15.55
C VAL A 134 -12.40 -1.65 -14.27
N LEU A 135 -12.17 -0.35 -14.06
CA LEU A 135 -11.62 0.21 -12.83
C LEU A 135 -12.70 1.10 -12.23
N VAL A 136 -12.90 1.07 -10.92
CA VAL A 136 -13.95 1.84 -10.26
C VAL A 136 -13.46 2.44 -8.94
N ALA A 137 -14.09 3.54 -8.52
CA ALA A 137 -13.61 4.48 -7.50
C ALA A 137 -13.69 4.02 -6.04
N SER A 138 -14.53 3.04 -5.68
CA SER A 138 -14.84 2.76 -4.26
C SER A 138 -13.79 1.93 -3.49
N ASP A 139 -12.61 1.71 -4.04
CA ASP A 139 -11.56 0.90 -3.42
C ASP A 139 -10.87 1.62 -2.22
N CYS A 140 -11.57 2.48 -1.46
CA CYS A 140 -11.07 3.07 -0.20
C CYS A 140 -10.49 2.02 0.77
N CYS A 141 -10.90 0.76 0.60
CA CYS A 141 -10.46 -0.39 1.37
C CYS A 141 -9.87 -1.51 0.48
N GLY A 142 -9.04 -1.18 -0.51
CA GLY A 142 -8.08 -2.13 -1.08
C GLY A 142 -8.63 -3.24 -2.01
N ASN A 143 -7.89 -3.44 -3.09
CA ASN A 143 -7.61 -4.75 -3.69
C ASN A 143 -8.59 -5.45 -4.63
N PHE A 144 -9.86 -5.11 -4.80
CA PHE A 144 -10.76 -6.14 -5.34
C PHE A 144 -10.79 -6.36 -6.86
N SER A 145 -10.60 -5.36 -7.72
CA SER A 145 -10.90 -5.56 -9.16
C SER A 145 -9.78 -6.23 -9.97
N LEU A 146 -8.55 -5.67 -10.00
CA LEU A 146 -7.45 -6.29 -10.77
C LEU A 146 -6.81 -7.49 -10.06
N SER A 147 -6.84 -7.58 -8.73
CA SER A 147 -6.27 -8.74 -8.03
C SER A 147 -6.98 -10.05 -8.43
N ARG A 148 -8.28 -10.00 -8.75
CA ARG A 148 -9.03 -11.15 -9.26
C ARG A 148 -8.51 -11.65 -10.60
N LEU A 149 -7.85 -10.80 -11.39
CA LEU A 149 -7.18 -11.23 -12.62
C LEU A 149 -6.04 -12.21 -12.36
N PHE A 150 -5.49 -12.25 -11.15
CA PHE A 150 -4.50 -13.25 -10.75
C PHE A 150 -5.04 -14.68 -10.88
N TYR A 151 -6.35 -14.85 -10.64
CA TYR A 151 -7.03 -16.14 -10.73
C TYR A 151 -7.78 -16.33 -12.05
N ALA A 152 -7.89 -15.27 -12.87
CA ALA A 152 -8.60 -15.32 -14.13
C ALA A 152 -7.81 -16.09 -15.20
N SER A 153 -8.53 -16.64 -16.18
CA SER A 153 -7.90 -17.22 -17.35
C SER A 153 -7.16 -16.15 -18.17
N SER A 154 -6.12 -16.55 -18.90
CA SER A 154 -5.35 -15.63 -19.76
C SER A 154 -6.23 -14.92 -20.80
N GLU A 155 -7.33 -15.53 -21.21
CA GLU A 155 -8.30 -14.94 -22.12
C GLU A 155 -9.13 -13.83 -21.46
N ILE A 156 -9.62 -14.04 -20.23
CA ILE A 156 -10.31 -12.99 -19.46
C ILE A 156 -9.36 -11.82 -19.20
N VAL A 157 -8.12 -12.10 -18.80
CA VAL A 157 -7.09 -11.07 -18.61
C VAL A 157 -6.91 -10.24 -19.88
N ASN A 158 -6.81 -10.88 -21.04
CA ASN A 158 -6.67 -10.18 -22.32
C ASN A 158 -7.89 -9.32 -22.67
N GLN A 159 -9.10 -9.82 -22.44
CA GLN A 159 -10.33 -9.06 -22.69
C GLN A 159 -10.40 -7.81 -21.79
N VAL A 160 -10.08 -7.95 -20.50
CA VAL A 160 -10.10 -6.85 -19.55
C VAL A 160 -9.03 -5.79 -19.88
N ILE A 161 -7.81 -6.22 -20.19
CA ILE A 161 -6.73 -5.31 -20.63
C ILE A 161 -7.13 -4.58 -21.91
N ALA A 162 -7.68 -5.29 -22.91
CA ALA A 162 -8.11 -4.67 -24.17
C ALA A 162 -9.22 -3.64 -23.94
N ALA A 163 -10.19 -3.92 -23.07
CA ALA A 163 -11.23 -2.97 -22.71
C ALA A 163 -10.68 -1.76 -21.95
N LEU A 164 -9.68 -1.96 -21.08
CA LEU A 164 -9.03 -0.86 -20.37
C LEU A 164 -8.29 0.06 -21.35
N VAL A 165 -7.55 -0.50 -22.31
CA VAL A 165 -6.88 0.24 -23.39
C VAL A 165 -7.90 1.06 -24.20
N ASP A 166 -9.00 0.43 -24.64
CA ASP A 166 -10.06 1.09 -25.40
C ASP A 166 -10.62 2.30 -24.64
N ARG A 167 -10.93 2.14 -23.35
CA ARG A 167 -11.54 3.20 -22.54
C ARG A 167 -10.60 4.36 -22.29
N ARG A 168 -9.33 4.10 -22.04
CA ARG A 168 -8.33 5.17 -21.88
C ARG A 168 -8.15 5.96 -23.17
N ARG A 169 -8.16 5.28 -24.33
CA ARG A 169 -8.14 5.96 -25.63
C ARG A 169 -9.39 6.80 -25.87
N ARG A 170 -10.58 6.24 -25.64
CA ARG A 170 -11.85 6.97 -25.78
C ARG A 170 -11.93 8.18 -24.84
N LEU A 171 -11.41 8.06 -23.61
CA LEU A 171 -11.30 9.19 -22.67
C LEU A 171 -10.38 10.28 -23.24
N GLN A 172 -9.19 9.91 -23.72
CA GLN A 172 -8.24 10.84 -24.33
C GLN A 172 -8.81 11.50 -25.60
N GLU A 173 -9.48 10.75 -26.46
CA GLU A 173 -10.14 11.24 -27.67
C GLU A 173 -11.26 12.23 -27.34
N LEU A 174 -12.12 11.88 -26.37
CA LEU A 174 -13.20 12.76 -25.91
C LEU A 174 -12.64 14.07 -25.35
N ALA A 175 -11.61 13.99 -24.52
CA ALA A 175 -10.95 15.14 -23.94
C ALA A 175 -10.29 16.00 -25.03
N THR A 176 -9.55 15.40 -25.97
CA THR A 176 -8.89 16.12 -27.07
C THR A 176 -9.89 16.81 -28.00
N ALA A 177 -11.06 16.21 -28.22
CA ALA A 177 -12.10 16.77 -29.06
C ALA A 177 -12.90 17.91 -28.39
N SER A 178 -12.93 17.94 -27.06
CA SER A 178 -13.88 18.79 -26.30
C SER A 178 -13.19 19.87 -25.46
N LEU A 179 -11.95 19.65 -25.01
CA LEU A 179 -11.25 20.59 -24.14
C LEU A 179 -10.58 21.73 -24.92
N PRO A 180 -10.47 22.94 -24.31
CA PRO A 180 -9.66 24.02 -24.85
C PRO A 180 -8.18 23.61 -24.97
N LEU A 181 -7.50 24.15 -25.99
CA LEU A 181 -6.08 23.88 -26.23
C LEU A 181 -5.19 24.19 -25.00
N ALA A 182 -5.51 25.24 -24.25
CA ALA A 182 -4.78 25.61 -23.04
C ALA A 182 -4.83 24.52 -21.97
N ALA A 183 -6.01 23.93 -21.74
CA ALA A 183 -6.18 22.83 -20.79
C ALA A 183 -5.45 21.56 -21.25
N LEU A 184 -5.48 21.26 -22.55
CA LEU A 184 -4.73 20.14 -23.13
C LEU A 184 -3.20 20.32 -23.01
N GLN A 185 -2.72 21.57 -23.14
CA GLN A 185 -1.31 21.90 -22.96
C GLN A 185 -0.87 21.74 -21.50
N GLU A 186 -1.71 22.12 -20.54
CA GLU A 186 -1.45 21.94 -19.11
C GLU A 186 -1.38 20.47 -18.71
N LEU A 187 -2.27 19.64 -19.28
CA LEU A 187 -2.27 18.21 -19.06
C LEU A 187 -1.03 17.51 -19.64
N ASP A 188 -0.36 18.10 -20.64
CA ASP A 188 0.85 17.54 -21.28
C ASP A 188 0.67 16.05 -21.62
N LEU A 189 -0.38 15.74 -22.38
CA LEU A 189 -0.71 14.37 -22.77
C LEU A 189 0.23 13.91 -23.89
N ASP A 190 1.04 12.90 -23.63
CA ASP A 190 1.88 12.25 -24.65
C ASP A 190 0.99 11.46 -25.63
N SER A 191 1.04 11.81 -26.92
CA SER A 191 0.26 11.14 -27.97
C SER A 191 0.66 9.68 -28.20
N ASP A 192 1.88 9.31 -27.81
CA ASP A 192 2.42 7.96 -28.02
C ASP A 192 2.12 7.02 -26.84
N ARG A 193 1.43 7.51 -25.80
CA ARG A 193 1.14 6.76 -24.58
C ARG A 193 -0.36 6.71 -24.30
N ILE A 194 -0.76 5.63 -23.63
CA ILE A 194 -2.10 5.57 -23.04
C ILE A 194 -2.07 6.40 -21.75
N VAL A 195 -3.02 7.32 -21.62
CA VAL A 195 -3.17 8.14 -20.41
C VAL A 195 -3.47 7.24 -19.22
N ASP A 196 -2.56 7.21 -18.23
CA ASP A 196 -2.73 6.44 -17.00
C ASP A 196 -2.53 7.31 -15.75
N GLU A 197 -1.30 7.79 -15.50
CA GLU A 197 -1.01 8.65 -14.33
C GLU A 197 -1.90 9.90 -14.30
N LYS A 198 -2.08 10.52 -15.47
CA LYS A 198 -2.86 11.75 -15.62
C LYS A 198 -4.35 11.49 -15.84
N ALA A 199 -4.82 10.25 -15.78
CA ALA A 199 -6.20 9.92 -16.13
C ALA A 199 -7.23 10.58 -15.19
N THR A 200 -6.93 10.63 -13.89
CA THR A 200 -7.80 11.31 -12.90
C THR A 200 -7.80 12.82 -13.13
N MET A 201 -6.63 13.43 -13.34
CA MET A 201 -6.53 14.86 -13.68
C MET A 201 -7.29 15.19 -14.97
N LEU A 202 -7.22 14.33 -15.97
CA LEU A 202 -7.97 14.47 -17.22
C LEU A 202 -9.49 14.44 -16.95
N GLN A 203 -9.95 13.57 -16.06
CA GLN A 203 -11.35 13.52 -15.61
C GLN A 203 -11.76 14.79 -14.86
N ASP A 204 -10.92 15.29 -13.96
CA ASP A 204 -11.15 16.53 -13.21
C ASP A 204 -11.33 17.71 -14.17
N VAL A 205 -10.39 17.88 -15.11
CA VAL A 205 -10.41 18.95 -16.13
C VAL A 205 -11.64 18.83 -17.05
N CYS A 206 -12.04 17.61 -17.43
CA CYS A 206 -13.28 17.41 -18.17
C CYS A 206 -14.50 17.91 -17.37
N SER A 207 -14.55 17.57 -16.09
CA SER A 207 -15.66 17.95 -15.20
C SER A 207 -15.72 19.47 -14.98
N GLU A 208 -14.57 20.12 -14.81
CA GLU A 208 -14.46 21.59 -14.69
C GLU A 208 -14.91 22.34 -15.95
N ASN A 209 -14.87 21.67 -17.11
CA ASN A 209 -15.34 22.22 -18.39
C ASN A 209 -16.75 21.73 -18.76
N ASP A 210 -17.53 21.26 -17.77
CA ASP A 210 -18.90 20.74 -17.94
C ASP A 210 -19.01 19.57 -18.96
N ILE A 211 -17.94 18.81 -19.17
CA ILE A 211 -17.93 17.64 -20.06
C ILE A 211 -18.37 16.42 -19.25
N LEU A 212 -19.60 15.97 -19.50
CA LEU A 212 -20.13 14.77 -18.88
C LEU A 212 -19.43 13.51 -19.41
N LEU A 213 -18.65 12.85 -18.55
CA LEU A 213 -18.03 11.56 -18.88
C LEU A 213 -19.03 10.40 -18.74
N PRO A 214 -19.12 9.51 -19.73
CA PRO A 214 -19.83 8.24 -19.56
C PRO A 214 -19.23 7.44 -18.39
N PRO A 215 -20.05 6.75 -17.57
CA PRO A 215 -19.54 5.94 -16.45
C PRO A 215 -18.49 4.90 -16.84
N SER A 216 -18.50 4.44 -18.10
CA SER A 216 -17.54 3.48 -18.63
C SER A 216 -16.15 4.06 -18.90
N LEU A 217 -16.05 5.38 -19.05
CA LEU A 217 -14.79 6.12 -19.23
C LEU A 217 -14.30 6.74 -17.92
N SER A 218 -15.16 6.77 -16.89
CA SER A 218 -14.80 7.26 -15.57
C SER A 218 -13.61 6.50 -15.01
N VAL A 219 -12.76 7.24 -14.32
CA VAL A 219 -11.58 6.73 -13.66
C VAL A 219 -11.76 6.86 -12.16
N PRO A 220 -11.11 5.99 -11.37
CA PRO A 220 -11.14 6.12 -9.93
C PRO A 220 -10.61 7.48 -9.44
N ASP A 221 -11.27 8.06 -8.42
CA ASP A 221 -10.97 9.42 -7.92
C ASP A 221 -9.59 9.53 -7.25
N TRP A 222 -9.08 8.43 -6.72
CA TRP A 222 -7.69 8.37 -6.29
C TRP A 222 -6.74 8.35 -7.50
N ARG A 223 -5.93 9.39 -7.61
CA ARG A 223 -4.85 9.47 -8.60
C ARG A 223 -3.98 8.23 -8.44
N THR A 224 -3.96 7.32 -9.43
CA THR A 224 -3.18 6.08 -9.36
C THR A 224 -3.01 5.48 -10.75
N THR A 225 -1.86 4.87 -10.99
CA THR A 225 -1.57 4.12 -12.23
C THR A 225 -2.03 2.67 -12.11
N VAL A 226 -2.18 1.96 -13.24
CA VAL A 226 -2.48 0.52 -13.23
C VAL A 226 -1.44 -0.31 -12.48
N TYR A 227 -0.24 0.24 -12.28
CA TYR A 227 0.90 -0.40 -11.63
C TYR A 227 0.87 -0.33 -10.09
N HIS A 228 0.06 0.55 -9.49
CA HIS A 228 -0.08 0.60 -8.03
C HIS A 228 -0.98 -0.52 -7.47
N LYS A 229 -1.66 -1.27 -8.34
CA LYS A 229 -2.59 -2.31 -7.93
C LYS A 229 -1.86 -3.50 -7.32
N GLU A 230 -2.31 -3.90 -6.14
CA GLU A 230 -1.75 -5.05 -5.43
C GLU A 230 -1.88 -6.33 -6.27
N CYS A 231 -0.89 -7.21 -6.13
CA CYS A 231 -0.85 -8.52 -6.79
C CYS A 231 -0.77 -8.48 -8.33
N LEU A 232 -0.38 -7.36 -8.94
CA LEU A 232 -0.08 -7.33 -10.37
C LEU A 232 1.14 -8.21 -10.66
N ASN A 233 0.93 -9.31 -11.39
CA ASN A 233 2.05 -10.17 -11.76
C ASN A 233 2.85 -9.54 -12.94
N PRO A 234 4.16 -9.85 -13.06
CA PRO A 234 5.00 -9.31 -14.12
C PRO A 234 4.50 -9.56 -15.55
N GLU A 235 3.79 -10.66 -15.79
CA GLU A 235 3.27 -10.99 -17.12
C GLU A 235 2.15 -10.03 -17.54
N ILE A 236 1.21 -9.75 -16.64
CA ILE A 236 0.15 -8.76 -16.86
C ILE A 236 0.76 -7.36 -16.97
N ALA A 237 1.71 -7.02 -16.10
CA ALA A 237 2.41 -5.74 -16.13
C ALA A 237 3.15 -5.53 -17.47
N GLU A 238 3.84 -6.56 -17.98
CA GLU A 238 4.51 -6.55 -19.29
C GLU A 238 3.52 -6.34 -20.44
N ARG A 239 2.35 -6.99 -20.39
CA ARG A 239 1.30 -6.82 -21.41
C ARG A 239 0.76 -5.39 -21.40
N LEU A 240 0.40 -4.87 -20.23
CA LEU A 240 -0.05 -3.48 -20.07
C LEU A 240 1.00 -2.50 -20.59
N TYR A 241 2.26 -2.73 -20.20
CA TYR A 241 3.38 -1.92 -20.65
C TYR A 241 3.42 -1.89 -22.17
N ASN A 242 3.51 -3.06 -22.81
CA ASN A 242 3.59 -3.19 -24.27
C ASN A 242 2.41 -2.59 -25.03
N LEU A 243 1.23 -2.46 -24.39
CA LEU A 243 0.06 -1.82 -24.98
C LEU A 243 0.04 -0.29 -24.84
N GLY A 244 0.96 0.30 -24.11
CA GLY A 244 1.15 1.76 -24.03
C GLY A 244 0.98 2.36 -22.64
N PHE A 245 0.67 1.57 -21.61
CA PHE A 245 0.73 2.02 -20.22
C PHE A 245 2.20 2.15 -19.80
N ARG A 246 2.81 3.32 -19.97
CA ARG A 246 4.26 3.51 -19.70
C ARG A 246 4.55 4.19 -18.37
N ASP A 247 3.53 4.59 -17.62
CA ASP A 247 3.65 5.39 -16.40
C ASP A 247 4.02 4.52 -15.18
N ILE A 248 5.06 3.69 -15.29
CA ILE A 248 5.55 2.79 -14.24
C ILE A 248 6.16 3.52 -13.04
N CYS A 249 6.56 4.78 -13.24
CA CYS A 249 7.05 5.68 -12.21
C CYS A 249 6.02 6.77 -11.86
N GLY A 250 4.80 6.67 -12.43
CA GLY A 250 3.74 7.61 -12.13
C GLY A 250 3.33 7.53 -10.67
N ARG A 251 2.70 8.58 -10.16
CA ARG A 251 2.45 8.72 -8.72
C ARG A 251 1.00 8.54 -8.33
N ASP A 252 0.77 8.02 -7.14
CA ASP A 252 -0.55 7.96 -6.55
C ASP A 252 -0.95 9.28 -5.85
N CYS A 253 -2.15 9.31 -5.27
CA CYS A 253 -2.67 10.44 -4.50
C CYS A 253 -1.87 10.73 -3.22
N SER A 254 -1.05 9.78 -2.76
CA SER A 254 -0.09 9.95 -1.67
C SER A 254 1.32 10.29 -2.18
N ASN A 255 1.45 10.65 -3.46
CA ASN A 255 2.70 11.00 -4.14
C ASN A 255 3.73 9.85 -4.17
N GLN A 256 3.27 8.59 -4.06
CA GLN A 256 4.11 7.40 -4.04
C GLN A 256 4.16 6.76 -5.43
N THR A 257 5.26 6.09 -5.76
CA THR A 257 5.38 5.29 -6.98
C THR A 257 4.91 3.86 -6.74
N PRO A 258 4.62 3.07 -7.79
CA PRO A 258 4.27 1.65 -7.65
C PRO A 258 5.27 0.85 -6.83
N LEU A 259 6.57 1.12 -6.99
CA LEU A 259 7.63 0.44 -6.26
C LEU A 259 7.61 0.74 -4.75
N ALA A 260 7.27 1.98 -4.38
CA ALA A 260 7.10 2.37 -2.98
C ALA A 260 5.81 1.80 -2.37
N THR A 261 4.75 1.66 -3.17
CA THR A 261 3.46 1.18 -2.67
C THR A 261 3.34 -0.33 -2.62
N ILE A 262 4.25 -1.11 -3.26
CA ILE A 262 4.20 -2.59 -3.25
C ILE A 262 3.83 -3.08 -1.85
N ASN A 263 2.63 -3.63 -1.76
CA ASN A 263 2.14 -4.22 -0.53
C ASN A 263 2.41 -5.71 -0.61
N PHE A 264 2.98 -6.23 0.47
CA PHE A 264 3.29 -7.64 0.61
C PHE A 264 2.51 -8.27 1.77
N LEU A 265 1.67 -7.47 2.44
CA LEU A 265 0.82 -7.91 3.52
C LEU A 265 -0.53 -8.35 2.94
N ALA A 266 -0.71 -9.64 2.75
CA ALA A 266 -2.06 -10.17 2.78
C ALA A 266 -2.38 -10.44 4.25
N GLN A 267 -3.09 -9.50 4.88
CA GLN A 267 -3.38 -9.48 6.32
C GLN A 267 -4.06 -10.76 6.83
N ASP A 268 -4.60 -11.60 5.93
CA ASP A 268 -5.32 -12.84 6.28
C ASP A 268 -4.79 -14.10 5.58
N THR A 269 -3.59 -14.07 4.98
CA THR A 269 -3.16 -15.26 4.22
C THR A 269 -2.77 -16.43 5.10
N PRO A 270 -3.31 -17.64 4.81
CA PRO A 270 -2.92 -18.85 5.49
C PRO A 270 -1.41 -19.03 5.45
N SER A 271 -0.93 -19.66 6.51
CA SER A 271 0.48 -19.76 6.84
C SER A 271 1.35 -20.27 5.66
N GLY A 272 0.83 -21.12 4.77
CA GLY A 272 1.57 -21.60 3.59
C GLY A 272 1.85 -20.59 2.46
N GLU A 273 1.24 -19.40 2.46
CA GLU A 273 1.23 -18.51 1.28
C GLU A 273 2.18 -17.31 1.36
N THR A 274 2.71 -16.99 2.54
CA THR A 274 3.64 -15.85 2.74
C THR A 274 4.83 -15.89 1.78
N THR A 275 5.43 -17.06 1.56
CA THR A 275 6.56 -17.23 0.61
C THR A 275 6.15 -16.90 -0.83
N LYS A 276 4.94 -17.27 -1.25
CA LYS A 276 4.45 -16.99 -2.61
C LYS A 276 4.17 -15.50 -2.81
N ILE A 277 3.64 -14.83 -1.79
CA ILE A 277 3.38 -13.38 -1.82
C ILE A 277 4.69 -12.61 -1.88
N LEU A 278 5.66 -13.00 -1.05
CA LEU A 278 7.00 -12.44 -1.08
C LEU A 278 7.64 -12.60 -2.47
N GLU A 279 7.59 -13.81 -3.03
CA GLU A 279 8.12 -14.10 -4.36
C GLU A 279 7.39 -13.29 -5.45
N ALA A 280 6.07 -13.21 -5.42
CA ALA A 280 5.29 -12.44 -6.38
C ALA A 280 5.62 -10.95 -6.32
N GLY A 281 5.63 -10.35 -5.12
CA GLY A 281 5.96 -8.94 -4.93
C GLY A 281 7.40 -8.61 -5.34
N LEU A 282 8.36 -9.50 -5.03
CA LEU A 282 9.76 -9.35 -5.46
C LEU A 282 9.96 -9.48 -6.96
N THR A 283 9.23 -10.40 -7.59
CA THR A 283 9.28 -10.57 -9.05
C THR A 283 8.69 -9.35 -9.73
N TYR A 284 7.60 -8.81 -9.19
CA TYR A 284 6.99 -7.58 -9.69
C TYR A 284 7.88 -6.35 -9.48
N ALA A 285 8.49 -6.20 -8.30
CA ALA A 285 9.48 -5.15 -8.03
C ALA A 285 10.66 -5.22 -9.02
N THR A 286 11.15 -6.44 -9.28
CA THR A 286 12.23 -6.68 -10.24
C THR A 286 11.82 -6.32 -11.65
N TRP A 287 10.57 -6.60 -12.02
CA TRP A 287 10.02 -6.14 -13.28
C TRP A 287 10.00 -4.61 -13.37
N LEU A 288 9.49 -3.90 -12.35
CA LEU A 288 9.45 -2.43 -12.33
C LEU A 288 10.87 -1.83 -12.50
N VAL A 289 11.83 -2.29 -11.71
CA VAL A 289 13.23 -1.81 -11.78
C VAL A 289 13.88 -2.17 -13.11
N SER A 290 13.52 -3.30 -13.73
CA SER A 290 14.04 -3.66 -15.05
C SER A 290 13.54 -2.75 -16.17
N LYS A 291 12.36 -2.14 -16.01
CA LYS A 291 11.80 -1.20 -16.98
C LYS A 291 12.32 0.22 -16.79
N ASP A 292 12.58 0.62 -15.56
CA ASP A 292 13.26 1.86 -15.23
C ASP A 292 14.13 1.69 -13.98
N PRO A 293 15.46 1.57 -14.11
CA PRO A 293 16.37 1.54 -12.97
C PRO A 293 16.28 2.80 -12.10
N GLY A 294 15.84 3.93 -12.68
CA GLY A 294 15.56 5.18 -11.99
C GLY A 294 14.37 5.09 -11.02
N ALA A 295 13.50 4.08 -11.15
CA ALA A 295 12.36 3.88 -10.27
C ALA A 295 12.77 3.77 -8.79
N LEU A 296 13.93 3.18 -8.49
CA LEU A 296 14.49 3.10 -7.13
C LEU A 296 14.87 4.47 -6.57
N ARG A 297 15.40 5.34 -7.43
CA ARG A 297 15.80 6.70 -7.08
C ARG A 297 14.65 7.68 -7.12
N SER A 298 13.47 7.28 -7.61
CA SER A 298 12.32 8.18 -7.67
C SER A 298 12.02 8.70 -6.26
N VAL A 299 12.19 10.01 -6.14
CA VAL A 299 12.17 10.69 -4.86
C VAL A 299 10.77 11.24 -4.59
N GLN A 300 10.27 11.06 -3.38
CA GLN A 300 8.98 11.59 -2.96
C GLN A 300 9.16 12.95 -2.31
N GLY A 301 8.46 13.96 -2.82
CA GLY A 301 8.40 15.28 -2.22
C GLY A 301 7.38 16.13 -2.97
N THR A 302 6.47 16.74 -2.23
CA THR A 302 5.85 17.99 -2.69
C THR A 302 6.81 19.13 -2.36
N GLU A 303 6.67 20.32 -2.96
CA GLU A 303 7.48 21.49 -2.57
C GLU A 303 7.41 21.82 -1.06
N ARG A 304 6.42 21.26 -0.34
CA ARG A 304 6.27 21.40 1.12
C ARG A 304 6.94 20.29 1.94
N ASP A 305 7.31 19.17 1.35
CA ASP A 305 7.97 18.07 2.03
C ASP A 305 9.48 18.12 1.80
N THR A 306 10.20 18.71 2.75
CA THR A 306 11.66 18.90 2.67
C THR A 306 12.48 17.61 2.76
N VAL A 307 11.86 16.44 2.97
CA VAL A 307 12.57 15.16 3.04
C VAL A 307 12.12 14.23 1.93
N LEU A 308 13.09 13.97 1.08
CA LEU A 308 13.06 13.25 -0.16
C LEU A 308 13.19 11.74 0.10
N ASP A 309 12.09 11.08 0.52
CA ASP A 309 12.09 9.64 0.72
C ASP A 309 12.04 8.91 -0.64
N SER A 310 13.02 8.06 -0.92
CA SER A 310 13.11 7.35 -2.20
C SER A 310 12.20 6.14 -2.22
N ALA A 311 11.76 5.71 -3.41
CA ALA A 311 11.05 4.44 -3.53
C ALA A 311 11.86 3.26 -2.97
N ALA A 312 13.20 3.30 -3.08
CA ALA A 312 14.10 2.30 -2.53
C ALA A 312 14.04 2.22 -0.99
N HIS A 313 13.97 3.35 -0.29
CA HIS A 313 13.84 3.38 1.17
C HIS A 313 12.52 2.74 1.64
N ARG A 314 11.39 3.11 1.01
CA ARG A 314 10.09 2.51 1.35
C ARG A 314 10.03 1.03 1.04
N PHE A 315 10.54 0.65 -0.13
CA PHE A 315 10.66 -0.75 -0.51
C PHE A 315 11.53 -1.53 0.48
N ALA A 316 12.71 -1.00 0.84
CA ALA A 316 13.61 -1.58 1.83
C ALA A 316 12.90 -1.82 3.16
N ARG A 317 12.17 -0.83 3.69
CA ARG A 317 11.40 -0.96 4.92
C ARG A 317 10.32 -2.03 4.83
N LYS A 318 9.52 -2.07 3.77
CA LYS A 318 8.47 -3.10 3.62
C LYS A 318 9.08 -4.50 3.49
N MET A 319 10.14 -4.62 2.70
CA MET A 319 10.91 -5.86 2.56
C MET A 319 11.47 -6.35 3.88
N SER A 320 11.99 -5.43 4.71
CA SER A 320 12.54 -5.72 6.02
C SER A 320 11.52 -6.44 6.91
N HIS A 321 10.29 -5.95 6.93
CA HIS A 321 9.22 -6.42 7.80
C HIS A 321 8.79 -7.83 7.41
N LEU A 322 8.64 -8.09 6.11
CA LEU A 322 8.24 -9.40 5.61
C LEU A 322 9.32 -10.45 5.82
N ILE A 323 10.58 -10.08 5.57
CA ILE A 323 11.69 -10.99 5.78
C ILE A 323 11.79 -11.33 7.26
N THR A 324 11.59 -10.36 8.16
CA THR A 324 11.52 -10.63 9.60
C THR A 324 10.35 -11.55 9.95
N MET A 325 9.12 -11.25 9.50
CA MET A 325 7.94 -12.12 9.74
C MET A 325 8.15 -13.55 9.22
N TRP A 326 8.73 -13.67 8.03
CA TRP A 326 9.03 -14.96 7.41
C TRP A 326 10.08 -15.73 8.23
N ILE A 327 11.13 -15.06 8.69
CA ILE A 327 12.19 -15.65 9.52
C ILE A 327 11.65 -16.07 10.91
N GLU A 328 10.91 -15.20 11.59
CA GLU A 328 10.30 -15.49 12.89
C GLU A 328 9.44 -16.74 12.81
N ARG A 329 8.68 -16.87 11.73
CA ARG A 329 7.81 -18.02 11.52
C ARG A 329 8.56 -19.32 11.25
N ILE A 330 9.65 -19.27 10.50
CA ILE A 330 10.55 -20.43 10.32
C ILE A 330 11.11 -20.88 11.67
N PHE A 331 11.37 -19.94 12.58
CA PHE A 331 11.91 -20.24 13.90
C PHE A 331 10.87 -20.68 14.93
N ASP A 332 9.63 -20.19 14.85
CA ASP A 332 8.53 -20.55 15.77
C ASP A 332 7.96 -21.95 15.48
N GLU A 333 7.99 -22.39 14.23
CA GLU A 333 7.76 -23.79 13.89
C GLU A 333 8.92 -24.62 14.48
N ARG A 334 8.74 -25.15 15.71
CA ARG A 334 9.70 -25.92 16.54
C ARG A 334 10.25 -27.22 15.91
N GLN A 335 10.24 -27.36 14.60
CA GLN A 335 10.98 -28.37 13.89
C GLN A 335 12.06 -27.70 13.07
N THR A 336 13.27 -28.25 13.16
CA THR A 336 14.43 -27.95 12.32
C THR A 336 14.09 -28.03 10.84
N VAL A 337 13.40 -27.03 10.27
CA VAL A 337 13.26 -26.92 8.82
C VAL A 337 14.68 -26.59 8.34
N PRO A 338 15.33 -27.49 7.60
CA PRO A 338 16.67 -27.21 7.12
C PRO A 338 16.60 -25.94 6.27
N PHE A 339 17.52 -24.99 6.49
CA PHE A 339 17.64 -23.78 5.66
C PHE A 339 17.65 -24.10 4.15
N SER A 340 18.12 -25.29 3.78
CA SER A 340 18.10 -25.81 2.40
C SER A 340 16.70 -26.07 1.81
N ARG A 341 15.63 -26.06 2.62
CA ARG A 341 14.23 -26.12 2.19
C ARG A 341 13.55 -24.76 2.11
N LEU A 342 14.18 -23.71 2.63
CA LEU A 342 13.76 -22.35 2.30
C LEU A 342 13.98 -22.22 0.80
N ALA A 343 12.89 -21.96 0.08
CA ALA A 343 12.84 -22.05 -1.37
C ALA A 343 14.08 -21.39 -1.97
N ARG A 344 14.79 -22.14 -2.84
CA ARG A 344 15.92 -21.61 -3.59
C ARG A 344 15.45 -20.31 -4.25
N PRO A 345 16.09 -19.17 -3.95
CA PRO A 345 15.62 -17.90 -4.47
C PRO A 345 15.60 -17.95 -6.01
N SER A 346 14.42 -17.72 -6.57
CA SER A 346 14.22 -17.46 -8.00
C SER A 346 14.92 -16.15 -8.39
N THR A 347 14.88 -15.78 -9.68
CA THR A 347 15.42 -14.53 -10.24
C THR A 347 14.91 -13.23 -9.59
N SER A 348 14.01 -13.33 -8.62
CA SER A 348 13.23 -12.26 -8.02
C SER A 348 14.00 -11.37 -7.03
N PHE A 349 15.26 -11.67 -6.72
CA PHE A 349 16.05 -10.90 -5.73
C PHE A 349 16.88 -9.77 -6.30
N THR A 350 16.89 -9.59 -7.62
CA THR A 350 17.65 -8.52 -8.27
C THR A 350 17.31 -7.14 -7.70
N THR A 351 16.05 -6.88 -7.34
CA THR A 351 15.67 -5.60 -6.72
C THR A 351 16.24 -5.43 -5.32
N LEU A 352 16.17 -6.47 -4.48
CA LEU A 352 16.75 -6.41 -3.14
C LEU A 352 18.27 -6.21 -3.23
N ARG A 353 18.93 -6.87 -4.17
CA ARG A 353 20.37 -6.64 -4.43
C ARG A 353 20.65 -5.22 -4.89
N ALA A 354 19.83 -4.65 -5.77
CA ALA A 354 19.97 -3.27 -6.20
C ALA A 354 19.78 -2.28 -5.02
N VAL A 355 18.89 -2.60 -4.08
CA VAL A 355 18.70 -1.84 -2.82
C VAL A 355 19.92 -1.99 -1.90
N LEU A 356 20.48 -3.20 -1.78
CA LEU A 356 21.68 -3.47 -0.99
C LEU A 356 22.96 -2.86 -1.59
N ALA A 357 23.00 -2.71 -2.92
CA ALA A 357 24.09 -2.10 -3.66
C ALA A 357 23.89 -0.61 -3.92
N ALA A 358 22.83 0.00 -3.39
CA ALA A 358 22.56 1.41 -3.56
C ALA A 358 23.65 2.26 -2.87
N ASP A 359 24.19 3.22 -3.62
CA ASP A 359 25.28 4.11 -3.20
C ASP A 359 24.82 5.57 -3.03
N TRP A 360 23.51 5.82 -3.13
CA TRP A 360 22.92 7.14 -2.99
C TRP A 360 22.19 7.29 -1.66
N THR A 361 22.34 8.46 -1.06
CA THR A 361 21.74 8.82 0.22
C THR A 361 20.65 9.86 0.07
N ASP A 362 19.77 9.97 1.07
CA ASP A 362 18.92 11.13 1.25
C ASP A 362 19.63 12.26 2.03
N ASN A 363 18.89 13.31 2.38
CA ASN A 363 19.39 14.45 3.15
C ASN A 363 19.32 14.24 4.67
N CYS A 364 19.18 13.00 5.15
CA CYS A 364 19.12 12.71 6.57
C CYS A 364 20.44 13.12 7.28
N THR A 365 20.32 13.71 8.48
CA THR A 365 21.48 14.13 9.28
C THR A 365 21.71 13.27 10.52
N CYS A 366 21.06 12.11 10.63
CA CYS A 366 21.23 11.24 11.79
C CYS A 366 22.62 10.61 11.80
N ALA A 367 23.30 10.62 12.95
CA ALA A 367 24.60 9.95 13.12
C ALA A 367 24.53 8.42 12.91
N CYS A 368 23.33 7.84 12.81
CA CYS A 368 23.08 6.48 12.30
C CYS A 368 23.73 6.25 10.92
N SER A 369 23.99 7.33 10.16
CA SER A 369 24.70 7.32 8.90
C SER A 369 25.65 8.52 8.78
N SER A 370 26.79 8.32 8.11
CA SER A 370 27.77 9.40 7.91
C SER A 370 27.35 10.46 6.90
N ASN A 371 26.49 10.11 5.91
CA ASN A 371 26.14 11.02 4.80
C ASN A 371 24.67 10.85 4.35
N GLY A 372 23.74 10.70 5.28
CA GLY A 372 22.33 10.43 4.96
C GLY A 372 21.99 8.96 4.86
N CYS A 373 20.72 8.61 4.90
CA CYS A 373 20.26 7.23 4.93
C CYS A 373 20.45 6.59 3.56
N LEU A 374 21.02 5.38 3.58
CA LEU A 374 21.08 4.49 2.42
C LEU A 374 19.88 3.53 2.47
N PRO A 375 19.36 3.08 1.32
CA PRO A 375 18.29 2.08 1.27
C PRO A 375 18.57 0.81 2.10
N HIS A 376 19.80 0.29 2.08
CA HIS A 376 20.14 -0.87 2.90
C HIS A 376 20.26 -0.57 4.40
N LYS A 377 20.59 0.67 4.80
CA LYS A 377 20.56 1.06 6.21
C LYS A 377 19.14 1.02 6.73
N ILE A 378 18.19 1.56 5.96
CA ILE A 378 16.76 1.46 6.27
C ILE A 378 16.34 -0.01 6.36
N PHE A 379 16.72 -0.84 5.38
CA PHE A 379 16.48 -2.28 5.43
C PHE A 379 16.97 -2.91 6.75
N LEU A 380 18.25 -2.74 7.09
CA LEU A 380 18.87 -3.30 8.29
C LEU A 380 18.22 -2.80 9.59
N ARG A 381 17.97 -1.49 9.68
CA ARG A 381 17.31 -0.86 10.83
C ARG A 381 15.91 -1.40 11.02
N SER A 382 15.09 -1.39 9.97
CA SER A 382 13.72 -1.85 10.07
C SER A 382 13.67 -3.35 10.44
N CYS A 383 14.61 -4.17 9.96
CA CYS A 383 14.73 -5.57 10.40
C CYS A 383 15.00 -5.71 11.90
N ARG A 384 15.99 -4.96 12.40
CA ARG A 384 16.34 -4.92 13.83
C ARG A 384 15.16 -4.50 14.70
N LEU A 385 14.45 -3.44 14.28
CA LEU A 385 13.29 -2.96 15.02
C LEU A 385 12.19 -4.00 15.08
N ASN A 386 11.83 -4.63 13.95
CA ASN A 386 10.83 -5.71 13.93
C ASN A 386 11.17 -6.85 14.90
N ILE A 387 12.45 -7.21 15.03
CA ILE A 387 12.90 -8.26 15.98
C ILE A 387 12.74 -7.82 17.44
N LYS A 388 13.00 -6.54 17.77
CA LYS A 388 12.84 -5.99 19.13
C LYS A 388 11.40 -6.04 19.63
N TRP A 389 10.41 -6.01 18.74
CA TRP A 389 8.99 -6.16 19.10
C TRP A 389 8.62 -7.58 19.56
N THR A 390 9.55 -8.55 19.50
CA THR A 390 9.39 -9.87 20.13
C THR A 390 10.07 -9.90 21.51
N PRO A 391 9.32 -9.83 22.64
CA PRO A 391 9.88 -9.58 23.97
C PRO A 391 10.51 -10.84 24.61
N SER A 392 11.50 -11.44 23.95
CA SER A 392 12.26 -12.57 24.52
C SER A 392 13.75 -12.23 24.67
N PRO A 393 14.42 -12.70 25.74
CA PRO A 393 15.88 -12.65 25.89
C PRO A 393 16.65 -13.32 24.74
N ALA A 394 15.95 -14.06 23.87
CA ALA A 394 16.51 -14.64 22.66
C ALA A 394 16.64 -13.64 21.50
N SER A 395 16.17 -12.39 21.63
CA SER A 395 16.14 -11.39 20.54
C SER A 395 17.51 -11.12 19.90
N LYS A 396 18.59 -11.02 20.69
CA LYS A 396 19.96 -10.87 20.15
C LYS A 396 20.41 -12.12 19.36
N VAL A 397 20.12 -13.31 19.87
CA VAL A 397 20.43 -14.58 19.18
C VAL A 397 19.58 -14.74 17.92
N VAL A 398 18.34 -14.29 17.95
CA VAL A 398 17.43 -14.26 16.78
C VAL A 398 17.94 -13.28 15.74
N PHE A 399 18.42 -12.09 16.13
CA PHE A 399 19.03 -11.12 15.23
C PHE A 399 20.32 -11.63 14.59
N LEU A 400 21.24 -12.23 15.35
CA LEU A 400 22.45 -12.84 14.77
C LEU A 400 22.11 -14.02 13.86
N LYS A 401 21.13 -14.85 14.23
CA LYS A 401 20.59 -15.91 13.35
C LYS A 401 19.94 -15.33 12.10
N TRP A 402 19.33 -14.16 12.18
CA TRP A 402 18.73 -13.42 11.07
C TRP A 402 19.82 -12.85 10.14
N CYS A 403 20.88 -12.24 10.68
CA CYS A 403 22.05 -11.81 9.91
C CYS A 403 22.71 -13.00 9.21
N LEU A 404 22.90 -14.12 9.91
CA LEU A 404 23.39 -15.38 9.33
C LEU A 404 22.45 -15.92 8.25
N ALA A 405 21.14 -15.86 8.48
CA ALA A 405 20.12 -16.32 7.53
C ALA A 405 20.23 -15.53 6.24
N ILE A 406 20.29 -14.20 6.33
CA ILE A 406 20.36 -13.31 5.18
C ILE A 406 21.70 -13.40 4.49
N MET A 407 22.81 -13.47 5.23
CA MET A 407 24.12 -13.74 4.62
C MET A 407 24.11 -15.02 3.83
N ARG A 408 23.69 -16.13 4.45
CA ARG A 408 23.61 -17.42 3.75
C ARG A 408 22.64 -17.36 2.58
N TRP A 409 21.58 -16.58 2.69
CA TRP A 409 20.57 -16.45 1.64
C TRP A 409 21.04 -15.57 0.46
N LEU A 410 21.78 -14.50 0.74
CA LEU A 410 22.45 -13.68 -0.26
C LEU A 410 23.60 -14.46 -0.92
N ASP A 411 24.41 -15.18 -0.14
CA ASP A 411 25.53 -16.01 -0.62
C ASP A 411 25.09 -17.28 -1.37
N SER A 412 23.93 -17.86 -1.02
CA SER A 412 23.41 -19.07 -1.69
C SER A 412 22.66 -18.79 -2.99
N SER A 413 22.50 -17.51 -3.33
CA SER A 413 21.87 -17.12 -4.58
C SER A 413 22.74 -17.59 -5.76
N GLN A 414 22.12 -18.07 -6.85
CA GLN A 414 22.83 -18.69 -7.99
C GLN A 414 23.69 -17.72 -8.82
N ASP A 415 23.97 -16.54 -8.28
CA ASP A 415 24.78 -15.53 -8.92
C ASP A 415 26.17 -15.54 -8.24
N PRO A 416 27.13 -16.30 -8.79
CA PRO A 416 28.48 -16.37 -8.23
C PRO A 416 29.19 -15.01 -8.23
N ASP A 417 28.65 -14.00 -8.95
CA ASP A 417 29.25 -12.68 -9.08
C ASP A 417 28.66 -11.66 -8.09
N PHE A 418 27.55 -11.97 -7.41
CA PHE A 418 26.99 -11.06 -6.41
C PHE A 418 27.67 -11.23 -5.05
N VAL A 419 28.48 -10.24 -4.69
CA VAL A 419 29.07 -10.10 -3.35
C VAL A 419 28.37 -8.96 -2.64
N VAL A 420 27.89 -9.20 -1.41
CA VAL A 420 27.31 -8.13 -0.59
C VAL A 420 28.38 -7.04 -0.39
N PRO A 421 28.12 -5.79 -0.78
CA PRO A 421 29.10 -4.72 -0.67
C PRO A 421 29.60 -4.54 0.76
N THR A 422 30.91 -4.35 0.93
CA THR A 422 31.54 -4.27 2.26
C THR A 422 30.96 -3.14 3.12
N ASN A 423 30.52 -2.04 2.49
CA ASN A 423 29.88 -0.92 3.17
C ASN A 423 28.57 -1.32 3.86
N VAL A 424 27.83 -2.31 3.36
CA VAL A 424 26.62 -2.82 4.04
C VAL A 424 26.97 -3.36 5.43
N TRP A 425 28.14 -3.99 5.58
CA TRP A 425 28.59 -4.55 6.85
C TRP A 425 29.14 -3.50 7.81
N THR A 426 29.92 -2.54 7.31
CA THR A 426 30.38 -1.41 8.14
C THR A 426 29.19 -0.57 8.61
N ASP A 427 28.17 -0.42 7.76
CA ASP A 427 26.92 0.25 8.10
C ASP A 427 26.09 -0.51 9.14
N LEU A 428 26.09 -1.85 9.09
CA LEU A 428 25.51 -2.67 10.15
C LEU A 428 26.25 -2.45 11.47
N ILE A 429 27.59 -2.51 11.47
CA ILE A 429 28.40 -2.26 12.67
C ILE A 429 28.11 -0.87 13.24
N ARG A 430 28.00 0.15 12.39
CA ARG A 430 27.63 1.51 12.80
C ARG A 430 26.27 1.56 13.45
N LEU A 431 25.27 0.95 12.83
CA LEU A 431 23.92 0.88 13.39
C LEU A 431 23.89 0.16 14.74
N GLU A 432 24.60 -0.96 14.88
CA GLU A 432 24.71 -1.71 16.14
C GLU A 432 25.37 -0.86 17.24
N THR A 433 26.45 -0.18 16.90
CA THR A 433 27.22 0.69 17.82
C THR A 433 26.41 1.90 18.23
N PHE A 434 25.77 2.57 17.27
CA PHE A 434 24.87 3.71 17.50
C PHE A 434 23.78 3.35 18.52
N ASP A 435 23.07 2.26 18.28
CA ASP A 435 22.01 1.80 19.19
C ASP A 435 22.55 1.37 20.56
N ALA A 436 23.77 0.82 20.63
CA ALA A 436 24.38 0.37 21.87
C ALA A 436 24.82 1.54 22.76
N LEU A 437 25.24 2.65 22.16
CA LEU A 437 25.53 3.91 22.85
C LEU A 437 24.26 4.65 23.30
N GLY A 438 23.08 4.22 22.84
CA GLY A 438 21.80 4.82 23.24
C GLY A 438 21.47 6.13 22.51
N LEU A 439 22.12 6.40 21.37
CA LEU A 439 21.85 7.58 20.55
C LEU A 439 20.42 7.56 19.97
N THR A 440 19.87 8.75 19.77
CA THR A 440 18.49 8.94 19.30
C THR A 440 18.40 8.96 17.78
N HIS A 441 17.59 8.06 17.20
CA HIS A 441 17.36 8.04 15.76
C HIS A 441 16.53 9.24 15.32
N ILE A 442 17.17 10.19 14.64
CA ILE A 442 16.50 11.27 13.88
C ILE A 442 16.37 10.94 12.38
N CYS A 443 16.59 9.68 11.98
CA CYS A 443 16.58 9.30 10.56
C CYS A 443 15.15 9.32 9.94
N CYS A 444 15.05 9.47 8.62
CA CYS A 444 13.82 9.72 7.81
C CYS A 444 12.66 8.71 7.97
N ASP A 445 12.90 7.56 8.61
CA ASP A 445 11.95 6.47 8.82
C ASP A 445 11.79 6.14 10.32
N ASN A 446 11.25 7.07 11.11
CA ASN A 446 10.91 6.79 12.51
C ASN A 446 9.41 6.46 12.67
N TYR A 447 8.96 5.37 12.03
CA TYR A 447 7.56 4.87 12.12
C TYR A 447 6.47 5.89 11.75
N GLY A 448 6.79 6.84 10.87
CA GLY A 448 5.89 7.91 10.49
C GLY A 448 5.85 9.08 11.48
N TYR A 449 6.61 9.02 12.58
CA TYR A 449 6.87 10.16 13.44
C TYR A 449 8.10 10.91 12.93
N ARG A 450 7.91 12.13 12.41
CA ARG A 450 9.01 12.96 11.95
C ARG A 450 9.44 13.91 13.06
N ILE A 451 10.70 13.83 13.43
CA ILE A 451 11.39 14.85 14.22
C ILE A 451 11.63 16.04 13.28
N ASN A 452 11.23 17.23 13.71
CA ASN A 452 11.45 18.44 12.90
C ASN A 452 12.93 18.84 12.92
N ASP A 453 13.37 19.64 11.94
CA ASP A 453 14.79 19.94 11.77
C ASP A 453 15.41 20.65 12.99
N SER A 454 14.64 21.44 13.74
CA SER A 454 15.10 22.11 14.97
C SER A 454 15.29 21.13 16.13
N GLU A 455 14.33 20.23 16.34
CA GLU A 455 14.41 19.18 17.37
C GLU A 455 15.54 18.18 17.02
N ALA A 456 15.73 17.90 15.73
CA ALA A 456 16.84 17.09 15.26
C ALA A 456 18.20 17.76 15.51
N GLU A 457 18.31 19.08 15.36
CA GLU A 457 19.51 19.85 15.68
C GLU A 457 19.78 19.85 17.19
N GLU A 458 18.76 20.08 18.02
CA GLU A 458 18.85 20.00 19.48
C GLU A 458 19.35 18.63 19.96
N ILE A 459 18.75 17.54 19.47
CA ILE A 459 19.18 16.17 19.81
C ILE A 459 20.64 15.94 19.44
N ARG A 460 21.10 16.40 18.27
CA ARG A 460 22.51 16.23 17.88
C ARG A 460 23.46 17.02 18.77
N ASP A 461 23.09 18.25 19.11
CA ASP A 461 23.90 19.10 19.98
C ASP A 461 24.00 18.52 21.40
N GLU A 462 22.90 17.97 21.92
CA GLU A 462 22.87 17.27 23.22
C GLU A 462 23.68 15.98 23.21
N GLU A 463 23.62 15.21 22.12
CA GLU A 463 24.29 13.92 21.98
C GLU A 463 25.70 14.01 21.36
N GLN A 464 26.26 15.20 21.17
CA GLN A 464 27.51 15.40 20.42
C GLN A 464 28.69 14.59 20.99
N ASP A 465 28.83 14.49 22.31
CA ASP A 465 29.89 13.70 22.95
C ASP A 465 29.76 12.19 22.64
N LEU A 466 28.53 11.68 22.56
CA LEU A 466 28.26 10.29 22.18
C LEU A 466 28.44 10.06 20.68
N ILE A 467 28.15 11.07 19.85
CA ILE A 467 28.42 11.04 18.41
C ILE A 467 29.93 11.00 18.16
N ASP A 468 30.73 11.80 18.86
CA ASP A 468 32.19 11.76 18.76
C ASP A 468 32.73 10.39 19.18
N GLN A 469 32.21 9.82 20.27
CA GLN A 469 32.54 8.46 20.70
C GLN A 469 32.16 7.40 19.65
N LEU A 470 31.02 7.56 18.96
CA LEU A 470 30.61 6.69 17.86
C LEU A 470 31.63 6.75 16.71
N GLU A 471 32.08 7.94 16.31
CA GLU A 471 33.04 8.08 15.21
C GLU A 471 34.39 7.43 15.55
N ASP A 472 34.89 7.62 16.77
CA ASP A 472 36.13 6.99 17.23
C ASP A 472 36.04 5.45 17.22
N LEU A 473 34.92 4.90 17.71
CA LEU A 473 34.67 3.46 17.68
C LEU A 473 34.51 2.93 16.26
N MET A 474 33.89 3.69 15.36
CA MET A 474 33.76 3.29 13.96
C MET A 474 35.10 3.23 13.25
N LEU A 475 36.03 4.16 13.53
CA LEU A 475 37.39 4.08 13.02
C LEU A 475 38.11 2.81 13.49
N GLU A 476 37.97 2.45 14.78
CA GLU A 476 38.51 1.21 15.35
C GLU A 476 37.91 -0.03 14.65
N PHE A 477 36.58 -0.10 14.61
CA PHE A 477 35.86 -1.27 14.10
C PHE A 477 36.01 -1.48 12.60
N GLU A 478 35.99 -0.42 11.79
CA GLU A 478 36.19 -0.56 10.34
C GLU A 478 37.59 -1.10 10.04
N SER A 479 38.62 -0.54 10.69
CA SER A 479 40.00 -1.00 10.54
C SER A 479 40.14 -2.47 10.94
N GLU A 480 39.60 -2.86 12.10
CA GLU A 480 39.70 -4.24 12.57
C GLU A 480 38.89 -5.24 11.73
N PHE A 481 37.68 -4.87 11.33
CA PHE A 481 36.83 -5.71 10.47
C PHE A 481 37.50 -5.97 9.13
N LEU A 482 38.00 -4.92 8.46
CA LEU A 482 38.67 -5.03 7.17
C LEU A 482 39.99 -5.82 7.23
N THR A 483 40.74 -5.70 8.33
CA THR A 483 42.04 -6.39 8.48
C THR A 483 41.91 -7.83 8.95
N SER A 484 40.90 -8.16 9.76
CA SER A 484 40.71 -9.51 10.29
C SER A 484 40.23 -10.51 9.23
N GLY A 485 39.50 -10.04 8.20
CA GLY A 485 38.84 -10.90 7.22
C GLY A 485 37.79 -11.84 7.83
N SER A 486 37.33 -11.53 9.05
CA SER A 486 36.33 -12.32 9.75
C SER A 486 34.96 -12.16 9.11
N SER A 487 34.09 -13.18 9.26
CA SER A 487 32.67 -12.97 8.94
C SER A 487 32.08 -11.91 9.87
N ILE A 488 31.11 -11.13 9.38
CA ILE A 488 30.43 -10.10 10.19
C ILE A 488 29.82 -10.69 11.47
N VAL A 489 29.36 -11.94 11.46
CA VAL A 489 28.81 -12.58 12.67
C VAL A 489 29.89 -12.86 13.69
N THR A 490 31.03 -13.44 13.28
CA THR A 490 32.18 -13.64 14.18
C THR A 490 32.67 -12.30 14.73
N PHE A 491 32.75 -11.28 13.87
CA PHE A 491 33.16 -9.94 14.29
C PHE A 491 32.22 -9.34 15.34
N LEU A 492 30.90 -9.43 15.12
CA LEU A 492 29.88 -8.92 16.05
C LEU A 492 29.86 -9.70 17.37
N GLU A 493 29.98 -11.03 17.33
CA GLU A 493 29.94 -11.90 18.52
C GLU A 493 31.17 -11.74 19.41
N ASP A 494 32.34 -11.65 18.81
CA ASP A 494 33.60 -11.66 19.53
C ASP A 494 34.15 -10.25 19.74
N CYS A 495 34.48 -9.55 18.65
CA CYS A 495 35.29 -8.35 18.77
C CYS A 495 34.46 -7.11 19.14
N TRP A 496 33.40 -6.85 18.39
CA TRP A 496 32.48 -5.74 18.68
C TRP A 496 31.88 -5.86 20.08
N ASN A 497 31.36 -7.03 20.45
CA ASN A 497 30.73 -7.26 21.75
C ASN A 497 31.71 -7.04 22.92
N ARG A 498 32.94 -7.57 22.81
CA ARG A 498 33.98 -7.35 23.81
C ARG A 498 34.27 -5.86 23.98
N ARG A 499 34.54 -5.15 22.87
CA ARG A 499 34.89 -3.73 22.91
C ARG A 499 33.74 -2.87 23.43
N MET A 500 32.52 -3.11 22.96
CA MET A 500 31.34 -2.39 23.45
C MET A 500 31.07 -2.67 24.93
N SER A 501 31.35 -3.88 25.42
CA SER A 501 31.23 -4.17 26.86
C SER A 501 32.21 -3.36 27.70
N GLU A 502 33.44 -3.13 27.21
CA GLU A 502 34.43 -2.27 27.87
C GLU A 502 33.95 -0.82 27.89
N VAL A 503 33.57 -0.27 26.73
CA VAL A 503 33.05 1.11 26.58
C VAL A 503 31.86 1.37 27.50
N LEU A 504 30.87 0.48 27.49
CA LEU A 504 29.66 0.61 28.31
C LEU A 504 29.94 0.41 29.81
N SER A 505 31.06 -0.24 30.17
CA SER A 505 31.49 -0.36 31.58
C SER A 505 32.26 0.87 32.07
N GLU A 506 32.88 1.62 31.15
CA GLU A 506 33.60 2.88 31.43
C GLU A 506 32.64 4.06 31.59
N GLN A 507 31.48 4.04 30.91
CA GLN A 507 30.40 4.99 31.14
C GLN A 507 29.88 4.86 32.59
N ASP A 508 30.11 5.91 33.38
CA ASP A 508 30.23 5.85 34.83
C ASP A 508 28.89 5.52 35.55
N PRO A 509 28.80 4.46 36.37
CA PRO A 509 27.64 4.23 37.23
C PRO A 509 27.37 5.37 38.22
N VAL A 510 28.35 6.26 38.47
CA VAL A 510 28.20 7.44 39.32
C VAL A 510 27.30 8.51 38.70
N GLU A 511 27.22 8.61 37.36
CA GLU A 511 26.37 9.60 36.71
C GLU A 511 24.89 9.20 36.79
N TYR A 512 24.60 7.91 36.62
CA TYR A 512 23.28 7.32 36.93
C TYR A 512 22.89 7.45 38.40
N ALA A 513 23.86 7.32 39.31
CA ALA A 513 23.64 7.52 40.74
C ALA A 513 23.33 9.00 41.07
N LYS A 514 24.05 9.94 40.44
CA LYS A 514 23.80 11.38 40.58
C LYS A 514 22.44 11.78 40.01
N LEU A 515 22.06 11.28 38.84
CA LEU A 515 20.74 11.50 38.23
C LEU A 515 19.60 11.00 39.14
N ARG A 516 19.76 9.82 39.77
CA ARG A 516 18.82 9.34 40.80
C ARG A 516 18.81 10.22 42.05
N GLU A 517 19.95 10.79 42.44
CA GLU A 517 20.07 11.65 43.61
C GLU A 517 19.37 13.01 43.43
N ILE A 518 19.29 13.52 42.20
CA ILE A 518 18.48 14.71 41.84
C ILE A 518 17.01 14.37 41.49
N GLY A 519 16.57 13.12 41.71
CA GLY A 519 15.17 12.70 41.58
C GLY A 519 14.74 12.32 40.17
N VAL A 520 15.66 12.14 39.23
CA VAL A 520 15.35 11.64 37.88
C VAL A 520 15.09 10.13 37.99
N ILE A 521 13.84 9.73 37.72
CA ILE A 521 13.44 8.31 37.65
C ILE A 521 13.82 7.81 36.26
N LEU A 522 15.00 7.22 36.14
CA LEU A 522 15.41 6.51 34.94
C LEU A 522 14.73 5.15 34.91
N ASP A 523 13.89 4.91 33.89
CA ASP A 523 13.30 3.61 33.64
C ASP A 523 14.43 2.57 33.54
N SER A 524 14.27 1.43 34.21
CA SER A 524 15.35 0.45 34.42
C SER A 524 15.75 -0.30 33.14
N ASN A 525 15.36 0.21 31.98
CA ASN A 525 15.58 -0.36 30.67
C ASN A 525 15.59 0.79 29.61
N PRO A 526 16.71 1.51 29.45
CA PRO A 526 16.79 2.66 28.52
C PRO A 526 16.53 2.27 27.05
N ILE A 527 16.56 0.98 26.72
CA ILE A 527 16.27 0.44 25.39
C ILE A 527 14.75 0.40 25.07
N LEU A 528 13.88 0.69 26.04
CA LEU A 528 12.41 0.64 25.88
C LEU A 528 11.69 2.00 25.83
N CYS A 529 12.40 3.12 25.95
CA CYS A 529 11.79 4.45 26.06
C CYS A 529 11.63 5.21 24.73
N SER A 530 11.14 4.57 23.67
CA SER A 530 10.50 5.28 22.54
C SER A 530 8.98 5.38 22.67
N ARG A 531 8.44 5.25 23.89
CA ARG A 531 7.01 5.39 24.20
C ARG A 531 6.76 6.56 25.15
N ALA A 532 6.48 7.71 24.56
CA ALA A 532 5.51 8.66 25.09
C ALA A 532 4.58 9.04 23.93
N THR A 533 3.51 8.27 23.74
CA THR A 533 2.32 8.81 23.06
C THR A 533 1.60 9.68 24.10
N PRO A 534 1.10 10.88 23.74
CA PRO A 534 0.23 11.64 24.63
C PRO A 534 -1.00 10.81 24.99
N ASP A 535 -1.33 10.80 26.27
CA ASP A 535 -2.60 10.29 26.78
C ASP A 535 -3.74 11.08 26.09
N PRO A 536 -4.63 10.44 25.31
CA PRO A 536 -5.74 11.15 24.67
C PRO A 536 -6.77 11.67 25.69
N ASP A 537 -6.63 11.35 26.98
CA ASP A 537 -7.57 11.72 28.04
C ASP A 537 -7.05 12.80 29.01
N ALA A 538 -5.94 13.48 28.70
CA ALA A 538 -5.51 14.67 29.45
C ALA A 538 -6.35 15.90 29.06
N GLU A 539 -7.57 15.97 29.60
CA GLU A 539 -8.44 17.15 29.54
C GLU A 539 -7.74 18.37 30.17
N GLU A 540 -7.23 19.28 29.33
CA GLU A 540 -7.04 20.68 29.73
C GLU A 540 -8.40 21.39 29.73
N GLY A 541 -8.73 21.97 30.88
CA GLY A 541 -9.97 22.67 31.12
C GLY A 541 -10.16 23.88 30.22
N SER A 542 -11.32 23.94 29.59
CA SER A 542 -11.95 25.18 29.16
C SER A 542 -13.43 25.17 29.54
N ASP A 543 -13.85 26.26 30.17
CA ASP A 543 -15.15 26.55 30.79
C ASP A 543 -16.39 26.22 29.91
N PRO A 544 -17.55 25.88 30.53
CA PRO A 544 -18.72 25.37 29.83
C PRO A 544 -19.72 26.48 29.49
N HIS A 545 -20.04 26.64 28.20
CA HIS A 545 -21.28 27.27 27.77
C HIS A 545 -22.34 26.22 27.40
N VAL A 546 -23.16 25.93 28.41
CA VAL A 546 -24.61 25.67 28.38
C VAL A 546 -25.23 25.31 27.03
N ASN A 547 -25.66 24.06 26.87
CA ASN A 547 -26.91 23.74 26.17
C ASN A 547 -27.56 22.50 26.78
N ALA A 548 -28.47 22.75 27.72
CA ALA A 548 -29.41 21.78 28.25
C ALA A 548 -30.51 21.51 27.20
N ARG A 549 -30.62 20.25 26.75
CA ARG A 549 -31.89 19.71 26.23
C ARG A 549 -32.53 18.91 27.35
N SER A 550 -33.49 19.52 28.03
CA SER A 550 -34.42 18.86 28.93
C SER A 550 -35.61 18.33 28.14
N GLU A 551 -35.82 17.02 28.21
CA GLU A 551 -37.13 16.41 28.04
C GLU A 551 -38.00 16.78 29.23
N SER A 552 -39.19 17.34 28.97
CA SER A 552 -40.35 17.15 29.84
C SER A 552 -41.62 17.53 29.08
N ASP A 553 -42.54 16.56 29.03
CA ASP A 553 -43.97 16.78 28.88
C ASP A 553 -44.46 17.86 29.85
N GLU A 554 -45.25 18.82 29.35
CA GLU A 554 -46.57 19.11 29.89
C GLU A 554 -47.32 20.12 29.00
N SER A 555 -48.54 19.74 28.64
CA SER A 555 -49.56 20.55 28.01
C SER A 555 -49.93 21.76 28.86
N LEU A 556 -50.12 22.95 28.25
CA LEU A 556 -51.23 23.90 28.44
C LEU A 556 -51.02 25.12 27.51
N GLY A 557 -52.09 25.62 26.89
CA GLY A 557 -52.03 26.54 25.75
C GLY A 557 -52.17 28.05 26.03
N ILE A 558 -52.26 28.80 24.92
CA ILE A 558 -52.68 30.21 24.75
C ILE A 558 -51.56 31.22 25.16
N ASP A 559 -51.16 32.29 24.45
CA ASP A 559 -51.64 33.06 23.29
C ASP A 559 -50.44 33.73 22.56
N LYS A 560 -50.66 34.22 21.33
CA LYS A 560 -49.72 35.03 20.53
C LYS A 560 -49.80 36.52 20.91
N GLU A 561 -48.66 37.21 21.05
CA GLU A 561 -48.39 38.56 20.50
C GLU A 561 -47.05 39.16 20.94
N GLN A 562 -46.38 39.85 19.99
CA GLN A 562 -45.33 40.88 20.16
C GLN A 562 -43.95 40.37 20.66
N ILE A 563 -42.83 40.68 20.01
CA ILE A 563 -42.16 41.99 20.08
C ILE A 563 -41.21 42.17 18.88
N SER A 564 -41.33 43.34 18.27
CA SER A 564 -40.44 44.01 17.33
C SER A 564 -39.34 44.79 18.05
N GLU A 565 -38.23 45.02 17.34
CA GLU A 565 -37.37 46.21 17.40
C GLU A 565 -36.74 46.64 18.74
N ALA A 566 -35.40 46.54 18.81
CA ALA A 566 -34.50 47.61 19.25
C ALA A 566 -33.10 47.34 18.66
N LEU A 567 -32.66 48.15 17.69
CA LEU A 567 -31.67 49.23 17.84
C LEU A 567 -30.23 48.69 18.02
N SER A 568 -29.38 48.73 17.00
CA SER A 568 -28.74 49.88 16.32
C SER A 568 -27.37 50.21 16.91
N ASP A 569 -26.47 50.48 15.98
CA ASP A 569 -25.27 51.33 16.06
C ASP A 569 -24.05 50.83 16.84
N SER A 570 -23.03 50.44 16.09
CA SER A 570 -21.74 51.16 16.12
C SER A 570 -20.96 50.90 14.84
N ASP A 571 -20.64 52.00 14.18
CA ASP A 571 -19.64 52.15 13.13
C ASP A 571 -18.24 51.70 13.61
N ASP A 572 -17.40 51.20 12.71
CA ASP A 572 -16.14 51.87 12.33
C ASP A 572 -15.32 51.04 11.31
N GLU A 573 -15.06 51.71 10.17
CA GLU A 573 -13.77 51.87 9.47
C GLU A 573 -13.01 50.71 8.79
N TYR A 574 -12.89 50.86 7.44
CA TYR A 574 -11.70 50.70 6.56
C TYR A 574 -10.99 49.32 6.46
N PHE A 575 -10.40 48.82 5.37
CA PHE A 575 -9.79 49.35 4.14
C PHE A 575 -9.72 48.22 3.08
N GLU A 576 -9.75 48.54 1.79
CA GLU A 576 -9.49 47.63 0.65
C GLU A 576 -8.03 47.11 0.59
N PRO A 577 -7.76 45.99 -0.11
CA PRO A 577 -6.44 45.74 -0.70
C PRO A 577 -6.47 45.87 -2.23
N GLY A 578 -5.58 46.75 -2.72
CA GLY A 578 -5.40 47.09 -4.13
C GLY A 578 -4.52 46.12 -4.93
N GLU A 579 -4.47 46.45 -6.22
CA GLU A 579 -3.76 45.77 -7.31
C GLU A 579 -2.24 46.07 -7.37
N CYS A 580 -1.57 45.19 -8.13
CA CYS A 580 -0.27 45.32 -8.83
C CYS A 580 1.04 45.10 -8.05
N CYS A 581 1.91 44.23 -8.59
CA CYS A 581 3.05 44.65 -9.43
C CYS A 581 3.76 43.46 -10.12
N ASP A 582 4.08 43.68 -11.40
CA ASP A 582 5.12 43.02 -12.19
C ASP A 582 6.52 43.24 -11.59
N SER A 583 7.38 42.21 -11.65
CA SER A 583 8.84 42.27 -11.80
C SER A 583 9.39 40.88 -12.13
#